data_AF-A0A2X1XWD9-F1
#
_entry.id   AF-A0A2X1XWD9-F1
#
_cell.length_a   1.000
_cell.length_b   1.000
_cell.length_c   1.000
_cell.angle_alpha   90.00
_cell.angle_beta   90.00
_cell.angle_gamma   90.00
#
_symmetry.space_group_name_H-M   'P 1'
#
loop_
_entity.id
_entity.type
_entity.pdbx_description
1 polymer ?
#
loop_
_entity_poly.entity_id
_entity_poly.type
_entity_poly.pdbx_seq_one_letter_code
_entity_poly.pdbx_strand_id
1 'polypeptide(L)'
;MAKKNLRNKKNVTFIIFASLIIFSTCFYHLKLRKPDAYVTMDPLTIQFHFTGYDGSGKAEIEILEYPKIVSLKNENDREEIEKILHNPSIEWSKNENLRNGEEISFYIRYKNTGKYYIKFDREYGKLGTRVQDLIPTN
;
A
#
# COMPACT_ATOMS: atom_id res chain seq x y z
N MET A 1 -52.54 -35.37 -9.87
CA MET A 1 -51.27 -34.73 -10.34
C MET A 1 -50.81 -33.69 -9.31
N ALA A 2 -49.93 -34.03 -8.36
CA ALA A 2 -49.46 -33.06 -7.34
C ALA A 2 -47.93 -33.06 -7.11
N LYS A 3 -47.16 -33.86 -7.87
CA LYS A 3 -45.70 -34.00 -7.66
C LYS A 3 -44.83 -32.91 -8.30
N LYS A 4 -45.37 -32.09 -9.20
CA LYS A 4 -44.58 -31.13 -10.01
C LYS A 4 -44.09 -29.90 -9.21
N ASN A 5 -44.88 -29.44 -8.23
CA ASN A 5 -44.55 -28.26 -7.42
C ASN A 5 -43.47 -28.51 -6.35
N LEU A 6 -43.45 -29.70 -5.75
CA LEU A 6 -42.48 -30.05 -4.69
C LEU A 6 -41.04 -30.18 -5.24
N ARG A 7 -40.90 -30.70 -6.47
CA ARG A 7 -39.60 -30.88 -7.15
C ARG A 7 -38.95 -29.53 -7.48
N ASN A 8 -39.74 -28.53 -7.86
CA ASN A 8 -39.24 -27.19 -8.16
C ASN A 8 -38.79 -26.44 -6.88
N LYS A 9 -39.54 -26.57 -5.78
CA LYS A 9 -39.19 -25.97 -4.49
C LYS A 9 -37.89 -26.53 -3.90
N LYS A 10 -37.68 -27.86 -3.97
CA LYS A 10 -36.43 -28.51 -3.54
C LYS A 10 -35.21 -28.05 -4.36
N ASN A 11 -35.38 -27.86 -5.66
CA ASN A 11 -34.31 -27.35 -6.52
C ASN A 11 -33.94 -25.90 -6.17
N VAL A 12 -34.93 -25.04 -5.86
CA VAL A 12 -34.68 -23.66 -5.43
C VAL A 12 -33.97 -23.61 -4.07
N THR A 13 -34.39 -24.42 -3.09
CA THR A 13 -33.71 -24.51 -1.80
C THR A 13 -32.26 -25.00 -1.95
N PHE A 14 -32.01 -25.98 -2.83
CA PHE A 14 -30.67 -26.47 -3.12
C PHE A 14 -29.79 -25.40 -3.79
N ILE A 15 -30.34 -24.63 -4.74
CA ILE A 15 -29.64 -23.51 -5.39
C ILE A 15 -29.25 -22.43 -4.38
N ILE A 16 -30.15 -22.07 -3.46
CA ILE A 16 -29.88 -21.08 -2.40
C ILE A 16 -28.77 -21.60 -1.46
N PHE A 17 -28.80 -22.88 -1.08
CA PHE A 17 -27.76 -23.46 -0.23
C PHE A 17 -26.39 -23.53 -0.93
N ALA A 18 -26.37 -23.95 -2.20
CA ALA A 18 -25.14 -24.01 -2.99
C ALA A 18 -24.52 -22.61 -3.18
N SER A 19 -25.34 -21.61 -3.47
CA SER A 19 -24.88 -20.22 -3.60
C SER A 19 -24.35 -19.67 -2.26
N LEU A 20 -24.98 -19.98 -1.13
CA LEU A 20 -24.47 -19.64 0.20
C LEU A 20 -23.11 -20.27 0.50
N ILE A 21 -22.88 -21.53 0.13
CA ILE A 21 -21.59 -22.21 0.31
C ILE A 21 -20.51 -21.54 -0.53
N ILE A 22 -20.81 -21.22 -1.80
CA ILE A 22 -19.88 -20.52 -2.70
C ILE A 22 -19.55 -19.14 -2.13
N PHE A 23 -20.55 -18.37 -1.72
CA PHE A 23 -20.35 -17.05 -1.10
C PHE A 23 -19.53 -17.14 0.18
N SER A 24 -19.83 -18.09 1.07
CA SER A 24 -19.08 -18.31 2.31
C SER A 24 -17.62 -18.66 2.03
N THR A 25 -17.38 -19.56 1.06
CA THR A 25 -16.04 -20.01 0.67
C THR A 25 -15.24 -18.87 0.04
N CYS A 26 -15.82 -18.12 -0.90
CA CYS A 26 -15.21 -16.92 -1.46
C CYS A 26 -14.92 -15.87 -0.40
N PHE A 27 -15.87 -15.62 0.51
CA PHE A 27 -15.69 -14.64 1.59
C PHE A 27 -14.58 -15.06 2.55
N TYR A 28 -14.51 -16.34 2.91
CA TYR A 28 -13.42 -16.88 3.71
C TYR A 28 -12.07 -16.69 3.01
N HIS A 29 -11.97 -17.08 1.73
CA HIS A 29 -10.73 -16.92 0.98
C HIS A 29 -10.30 -15.46 0.81
N LEU A 30 -11.25 -14.54 0.61
CA LEU A 30 -10.95 -13.11 0.43
C LEU A 30 -10.61 -12.41 1.75
N LYS A 31 -11.34 -12.70 2.84
CA LYS A 31 -11.22 -11.95 4.10
C LYS A 31 -10.21 -12.54 5.08
N LEU A 32 -9.86 -13.83 4.96
CA LEU A 32 -8.93 -14.54 5.85
C LEU A 32 -7.62 -14.94 5.18
N ARG A 33 -7.31 -14.45 3.97
CA ARG A 33 -5.97 -14.66 3.39
C ARG A 33 -4.94 -14.08 4.35
N LYS A 34 -4.15 -14.97 4.97
CA LYS A 34 -3.02 -14.55 5.79
C LYS A 34 -2.01 -13.80 4.92
N PRO A 35 -1.43 -12.70 5.40
CA PRO A 35 -0.40 -11.99 4.66
C PRO A 35 0.81 -12.88 4.43
N ASP A 36 1.43 -12.71 3.27
CA ASP A 36 2.68 -13.39 2.93
C ASP A 36 3.85 -12.77 3.72
N ALA A 37 3.77 -11.47 4.01
CA ALA A 37 4.64 -10.76 4.95
C ALA A 37 3.85 -9.77 5.82
N TYR A 38 4.21 -9.71 7.10
CA TYR A 38 3.87 -8.59 7.98
C TYR A 38 5.09 -7.69 8.12
N VAL A 39 4.92 -6.42 7.81
CA VAL A 39 6.00 -5.43 7.74
C VAL A 39 5.69 -4.31 8.70
N THR A 40 6.68 -3.95 9.52
CA THR A 40 6.63 -2.74 10.33
C THR A 40 7.21 -1.58 9.57
N MET A 41 6.52 -0.46 9.61
CA MET A 41 6.97 0.79 9.02
C MET A 41 7.96 1.53 9.91
N ASP A 42 8.32 1.01 11.09
CA ASP A 42 9.31 1.61 11.97
C ASP A 42 10.65 0.84 11.92
N PRO A 43 11.79 1.51 11.65
CA PRO A 43 11.94 2.93 11.35
C PRO A 43 11.87 3.21 9.82
N LEU A 44 10.87 3.97 9.38
CA LEU A 44 10.86 4.61 8.06
C LEU A 44 11.22 6.07 8.27
N THR A 45 12.45 6.43 7.90
CA THR A 45 12.98 7.77 8.10
C THR A 45 13.21 8.44 6.74
N ILE A 46 12.67 9.65 6.59
CA ILE A 46 12.64 10.41 5.35
C ILE A 46 13.32 11.75 5.59
N GLN A 47 14.22 12.13 4.70
CA GLN A 47 14.87 13.43 4.68
C GLN A 47 14.47 14.20 3.43
N PHE A 48 14.24 15.51 3.60
CA PHE A 48 13.97 16.41 2.49
C PHE A 48 15.22 17.18 2.13
N HIS A 49 15.47 17.26 0.83
CA HIS A 49 16.47 18.11 0.23
C HIS A 49 15.75 19.15 -0.62
N PHE A 50 15.85 20.41 -0.19
CA PHE A 50 15.32 21.54 -0.93
C PHE A 50 16.47 22.25 -1.63
N THR A 51 16.38 22.39 -2.95
CA THR A 51 17.36 23.14 -3.75
C THR A 51 16.62 24.16 -4.59
N GLY A 52 17.17 25.34 -4.81
CA GLY A 52 16.44 26.35 -5.57
C GLY A 52 17.25 27.60 -5.86
N TYR A 53 16.79 28.36 -6.85
CA TYR A 53 17.38 29.63 -7.25
C TYR A 53 16.27 30.65 -7.46
N ASP A 54 16.49 31.89 -6.99
CA ASP A 54 15.60 33.04 -7.22
C ASP A 54 14.12 32.78 -6.88
N GLY A 55 13.86 32.17 -5.72
CA GLY A 55 12.50 31.91 -5.22
C GLY A 55 11.74 30.77 -5.92
N SER A 56 12.38 30.04 -6.83
CA SER A 56 11.87 28.80 -7.43
C SER A 56 12.75 27.61 -7.04
N GLY A 57 12.16 26.64 -6.36
CA GLY A 57 12.85 25.47 -5.82
C GLY A 57 12.29 24.14 -6.27
N LYS A 58 13.08 23.09 -6.01
CA LYS A 58 12.73 21.68 -6.14
C LYS A 58 12.88 20.99 -4.79
N ALA A 59 12.00 20.04 -4.52
CA ALA A 59 12.11 19.15 -3.37
C ALA A 59 12.47 17.75 -3.84
N GLU A 60 13.43 17.15 -3.16
CA GLU A 60 13.83 15.76 -3.31
C GLU A 60 13.69 15.06 -1.96
N ILE A 61 13.29 13.79 -1.99
CA ILE A 61 13.20 12.94 -0.81
C ILE A 61 14.31 11.91 -0.88
N GLU A 62 15.02 11.77 0.23
CA GLU A 62 15.88 10.63 0.49
C GLU A 62 15.27 9.78 1.61
N ILE A 63 15.24 8.47 1.41
CA ILE A 63 14.79 7.50 2.42
C ILE A 63 16.04 6.94 3.09
N LEU A 64 16.22 7.26 4.37
CA LEU A 64 17.38 6.86 5.15
C LEU A 64 17.20 5.44 5.73
N GLU A 65 15.97 5.12 6.13
CA GLU A 65 15.64 3.82 6.72
C GLU A 65 14.37 3.26 6.09
N TYR A 66 14.37 1.96 5.84
CA TYR A 66 13.28 1.25 5.16
C TYR A 66 12.47 0.39 6.14
N PRO A 67 11.20 0.09 5.82
CA PRO A 67 10.38 -0.81 6.61
C PRO A 67 10.99 -2.19 6.78
N LYS A 68 10.75 -2.83 7.92
CA LYS A 68 11.32 -4.12 8.28
C LYS A 68 10.29 -5.23 8.29
N ILE A 69 10.70 -6.41 7.84
CA ILE A 69 9.85 -7.60 7.88
C ILE A 69 9.80 -8.15 9.30
N VAL A 70 8.61 -8.19 9.88
CA VAL A 70 8.37 -8.73 11.23
C VAL A 70 8.10 -10.23 11.17
N SER A 71 7.31 -10.67 10.17
CA SER A 71 7.00 -12.09 9.99
C SER A 71 6.81 -12.44 8.52
N LEU A 72 7.29 -13.62 8.13
CA LEU A 72 7.08 -14.19 6.81
C LEU A 72 6.31 -15.49 6.91
N LYS A 73 5.49 -15.74 5.90
CA LYS A 73 4.86 -17.04 5.68
C LYS A 73 5.86 -18.07 5.14
N ASN A 74 6.83 -17.62 4.34
CA ASN A 74 7.86 -18.43 3.72
C ASN A 74 9.17 -17.63 3.66
N GLU A 75 10.24 -18.19 4.22
CA GLU A 75 11.54 -17.51 4.30
C GLU A 75 12.21 -17.34 2.94
N ASN A 76 11.91 -18.20 1.96
CA ASN A 76 12.48 -18.09 0.61
C ASN A 76 12.01 -16.83 -0.13
N ASP A 77 10.91 -16.21 0.34
CA ASP A 77 10.35 -14.99 -0.26
C ASP A 77 10.98 -13.70 0.31
N ARG A 78 11.82 -13.81 1.35
CA ARG A 78 12.40 -12.66 2.07
C ARG A 78 13.10 -11.68 1.14
N GLU A 79 14.00 -12.17 0.29
CA GLU A 79 14.81 -11.32 -0.59
C GLU A 79 13.95 -10.55 -1.61
N GLU A 80 12.93 -11.21 -2.17
CA GLU A 80 12.02 -10.58 -3.14
C GLU A 80 11.16 -9.50 -2.45
N ILE A 81 10.72 -9.76 -1.22
CA ILE A 81 9.94 -8.81 -0.42
C ILE A 81 10.80 -7.65 0.05
N GLU A 82 12.04 -7.87 0.48
CA GLU A 82 12.97 -6.79 0.82
C GLU A 82 13.22 -5.88 -0.39
N LYS A 83 13.46 -6.44 -1.59
CA LYS A 83 13.59 -5.64 -2.82
C LYS A 83 12.36 -4.75 -3.07
N ILE A 84 11.16 -5.24 -2.80
CA ILE A 84 9.92 -4.45 -2.89
C ILE A 84 9.92 -3.32 -1.86
N LEU A 85 10.29 -3.60 -0.61
CA LEU A 85 10.32 -2.62 0.49
C LEU A 85 11.37 -1.53 0.28
N HIS A 86 12.47 -1.85 -0.41
CA HIS A 86 13.54 -0.92 -0.76
C HIS A 86 13.27 -0.09 -2.02
N ASN A 87 12.20 -0.36 -2.76
CA ASN A 87 11.84 0.37 -3.97
C ASN A 87 10.42 0.97 -3.90
N PRO A 88 10.15 1.87 -2.93
CA PRO A 88 8.89 2.58 -2.90
C PRO A 88 8.78 3.57 -4.06
N SER A 89 7.55 3.76 -4.57
CA SER A 89 7.20 4.87 -5.44
C SER A 89 6.81 6.07 -4.58
N ILE A 90 7.38 7.24 -4.89
CA ILE A 90 7.02 8.50 -4.25
C ILE A 90 6.13 9.29 -5.21
N GLU A 91 4.93 9.64 -4.75
CA GLU A 91 4.00 10.50 -5.49
C GLU A 91 3.92 11.86 -4.81
N TRP A 92 4.19 12.91 -5.57
CA TRP A 92 4.16 14.28 -5.09
C TRP A 92 2.86 14.98 -5.50
N SER A 93 2.33 15.85 -4.63
CA SER A 93 1.33 16.83 -5.04
C SER A 93 1.95 17.89 -5.94
N LYS A 94 3.18 18.30 -5.59
CA LYS A 94 4.04 19.26 -6.31
C LYS A 94 5.44 19.15 -5.72
N ASN A 95 6.47 19.06 -6.57
CA ASN A 95 7.87 18.98 -6.14
C ASN A 95 8.81 19.94 -6.91
N GLU A 96 8.30 20.71 -7.86
CA GLU A 96 9.04 21.70 -8.64
C GLU A 96 8.34 23.06 -8.56
N ASN A 97 9.07 24.13 -8.86
CA ASN A 97 8.58 25.52 -8.77
C ASN A 97 8.01 25.85 -7.38
N LEU A 98 8.71 25.36 -6.36
CA LEU A 98 8.34 25.52 -4.96
C LEU A 98 8.80 26.87 -4.44
N ARG A 99 7.98 27.50 -3.59
CA ARG A 99 8.32 28.75 -2.91
C ARG A 99 8.58 28.50 -1.43
N ASN A 100 9.39 29.37 -0.81
CA ASN A 100 9.59 29.35 0.63
C ASN A 100 8.24 29.45 1.37
N GLY A 101 8.04 28.57 2.34
CA GLY A 101 6.83 28.51 3.12
C GLY A 101 5.65 27.80 2.46
N GLU A 102 5.80 27.30 1.22
CA GLU A 102 4.78 26.47 0.55
C GLU A 102 4.66 25.10 1.23
N GLU A 103 3.43 24.63 1.40
CA GLU A 103 3.16 23.28 1.89
C GLU A 103 3.15 22.29 0.72
N ILE A 104 4.00 21.28 0.82
CA ILE A 104 4.01 20.18 -0.13
C ILE A 104 3.56 18.91 0.54
N SER A 105 2.98 18.01 -0.24
CA SER A 105 2.54 16.72 0.24
C SER A 105 3.03 15.62 -0.68
N PHE A 106 3.31 14.47 -0.09
CA PHE A 106 3.76 13.31 -0.81
C PHE A 106 3.15 12.04 -0.22
N TYR A 107 3.15 11.00 -1.02
CA TYR A 107 2.70 9.67 -0.66
C TYR A 107 3.79 8.67 -1.03
N ILE A 108 4.15 7.82 -0.07
CA ILE A 108 5.00 6.65 -0.30
C ILE A 108 4.08 5.49 -0.62
N ARG A 109 4.25 4.85 -1.77
CA ARG A 109 3.44 3.71 -2.21
C ARG A 109 4.31 2.55 -2.62
N TYR A 110 3.91 1.34 -2.22
CA TYR A 110 4.48 0.09 -2.70
C TYR A 110 3.64 -0.46 -3.86
N LYS A 111 3.76 0.17 -5.03
CA LYS A 111 2.86 -0.07 -6.18
C LYS A 111 2.94 -1.48 -6.76
N ASN A 112 4.07 -2.16 -6.61
CA ASN A 112 4.29 -3.49 -7.19
C ASN A 112 4.76 -4.47 -6.12
N THR A 113 3.80 -5.09 -5.41
CA THR A 113 4.10 -6.21 -4.51
C THR A 113 4.13 -7.56 -5.25
N GLY A 114 3.98 -7.55 -6.58
CA GLY A 114 3.93 -8.75 -7.41
C GLY A 114 2.83 -9.71 -6.97
N LYS A 115 3.22 -10.95 -6.63
CA LYS A 115 2.33 -12.00 -6.13
C LYS A 115 2.05 -11.92 -4.63
N TYR A 116 2.80 -11.09 -3.90
CA TYR A 116 2.78 -11.05 -2.44
C TYR A 116 1.67 -10.17 -1.91
N TYR A 117 0.94 -10.70 -0.93
CA TYR A 117 0.07 -9.91 -0.07
C TYR A 117 0.86 -9.45 1.15
N ILE A 118 1.45 -8.26 1.06
CA ILE A 118 2.20 -7.63 2.15
C ILE A 118 1.24 -6.78 2.99
N LYS A 119 1.22 -7.02 4.30
CA LYS A 119 0.44 -6.23 5.25
C LYS A 119 1.38 -5.35 6.07
N PHE A 120 1.14 -4.06 6.03
CA PHE A 120 1.84 -3.08 6.84
C PHE A 120 1.11 -2.87 8.18
N ASP A 121 1.86 -2.55 9.24
CA ASP A 121 1.32 -2.22 10.55
C ASP A 121 0.56 -0.87 10.58
N ARG A 122 0.91 0.05 9.68
CA ARG A 122 0.22 1.32 9.47
C ARG A 122 0.03 1.64 7.99
N GLU A 123 -1.03 2.39 7.68
CA GLU A 123 -1.25 2.92 6.33
C GLU A 123 -0.30 4.10 6.05
N TYR A 124 0.15 4.20 4.79
CA TYR A 124 0.86 5.36 4.29
C TYR A 124 -0.15 6.42 3.83
N GLY A 125 -0.18 7.53 4.55
CA GLY A 125 -1.06 8.67 4.27
C GLY A 125 -0.36 9.80 3.51
N LYS A 126 -1.09 10.92 3.40
CA LYS A 126 -0.56 12.21 2.94
C LYS A 126 0.44 12.71 3.98
N LEU A 127 1.73 12.60 3.70
CA LEU A 127 2.76 13.23 4.52
C LEU A 127 3.00 14.63 3.99
N GLY A 128 3.03 15.62 4.88
CA GLY A 128 3.21 17.02 4.54
C GLY A 128 4.51 17.56 5.12
N THR A 129 5.17 18.44 4.37
CA THR A 129 6.26 19.25 4.89
C THR A 129 6.16 20.67 4.33
N ARG A 130 6.85 21.60 4.98
CA ARG A 130 6.92 22.99 4.54
C ARG A 130 8.28 23.25 3.92
N VAL A 131 8.29 23.87 2.74
CA VAL A 131 9.51 24.26 2.04
C VAL A 131 10.26 25.30 2.88
N GLN A 132 11.50 24.99 3.22
CA GLN A 132 12.38 25.84 4.03
C GLN A 132 13.68 26.09 3.28
N ASP A 133 14.21 27.30 3.47
CA ASP A 133 15.57 27.70 3.10
C ASP A 133 16.02 27.18 1.72
N LEU A 134 15.35 27.65 0.65
CA LEU A 134 15.84 27.48 -0.73
C LEU A 134 17.15 28.26 -0.90
N ILE A 135 18.25 27.66 -0.46
CA ILE A 135 19.61 28.19 -0.58
C ILE A 135 20.01 28.13 -2.06
N PRO A 136 20.61 29.20 -2.63
CA PRO A 136 21.10 29.18 -4.00
C PRO A 136 22.12 28.06 -4.21
N THR A 137 21.86 27.19 -5.18
CA THR A 137 22.87 26.26 -5.69
C THR A 137 23.84 27.04 -6.59
N ASN A 138 25.09 27.22 -6.14
CA ASN A 138 26.18 27.83 -6.91
C ASN A 138 26.64 26.95 -8.08
#